data_AF-A0A352WMM3-F1
#
_entry.id   AF-A0A352WMM3-F1
#
_cell.length_a   1.000
_cell.length_b   1.000
_cell.length_c   1.000
_cell.angle_alpha   90.00
_cell.angle_beta   90.00
_cell.angle_gamma   90.00
#
_symmetry.space_group_name_H-M   'P 1'
#
loop_
_entity.id
_entity.type
_entity.pdbx_description
1 polymer ?
#
loop_
_entity_poly.entity_id
_entity_poly.type
_entity_poly.pdbx_seq_one_letter_code
_entity_poly.pdbx_strand_id
1 'polypeptide(L)'
;MFEGMPLPISPLHVYALPLWICVFGVGATALLRVQFDREWALTMWTAYQIKRVWQRLADESARTGGTLTSHAIGLLAWALIGSLWGVNASATPALETAGHGALWGALIGLTALIARHLGGWMGAWVTLEQDAVQRGFEVDRHMRNWLLWALIALVVWELAQFNGFESRGAMWMHVSTAWWCWLGLKWLRQFQSVVNKRLHIGWGIAYICTLEIGPSLLLFEYVG
;
A
#
# COMPACT_ATOMS: atom_id res chain seq x y z
N MET A 1 7.18 -16.15 48.45
CA MET A 1 6.02 -15.53 47.79
C MET A 1 6.43 -15.36 46.33
N PHE A 2 5.94 -16.23 45.44
CA PHE A 2 6.20 -16.05 44.01
C PHE A 2 5.37 -14.85 43.57
N GLU A 3 6.01 -13.71 43.36
CA GLU A 3 5.44 -12.61 42.60
C GLU A 3 5.26 -13.12 41.17
N GLY A 4 4.12 -13.75 40.91
CA GLY A 4 3.76 -14.22 39.58
C GLY A 4 3.80 -13.03 38.64
N MET A 5 4.59 -13.13 37.58
CA MET A 5 4.51 -12.14 36.51
C MET A 5 3.05 -12.08 36.05
N PRO A 6 2.47 -10.87 35.92
CA PRO A 6 1.09 -10.73 35.48
C PRO A 6 0.92 -11.54 34.18
N LEU A 7 -0.13 -12.36 34.13
CA LEU A 7 -0.46 -13.09 32.90
C LEU A 7 -0.47 -12.08 31.75
N PRO A 8 0.32 -12.29 30.68
CA PRO A 8 0.35 -11.36 29.57
C PRO A 8 -1.08 -11.24 29.06
N ILE A 9 -1.65 -10.04 29.16
CA ILE A 9 -2.95 -9.71 28.56
C ILE A 9 -2.83 -10.16 27.11
N SER A 10 -3.64 -11.14 26.67
CA SER A 10 -3.50 -11.79 25.35
C SER A 10 -3.31 -10.72 24.26
N PRO A 11 -2.08 -10.46 23.79
CA PRO A 11 -1.82 -9.24 23.04
C PRO A 11 -2.39 -9.32 21.62
N LEU A 12 -2.91 -10.49 21.23
CA LEU A 12 -3.70 -10.73 20.03
C LEU A 12 -4.91 -9.80 19.91
N HIS A 13 -5.50 -9.37 21.03
CA HIS A 13 -6.66 -8.48 20.96
C HIS A 13 -6.32 -7.13 20.29
N VAL A 14 -5.10 -6.63 20.45
CA VAL A 14 -4.63 -5.37 19.82
C VAL A 14 -4.44 -5.54 18.31
N TYR A 15 -4.10 -6.74 17.86
CA TYR A 15 -3.93 -7.08 16.45
C TYR A 15 -5.21 -7.57 15.77
N ALA A 16 -6.34 -7.61 16.49
CA ALA A 16 -7.62 -8.04 15.93
C ALA A 16 -8.03 -7.19 14.73
N LEU A 17 -7.87 -5.87 14.79
CA LEU A 17 -8.22 -4.99 13.67
C LEU A 17 -7.27 -5.16 12.46
N PRO A 18 -5.93 -5.16 12.61
CA PRO A 18 -5.01 -5.54 11.53
C PRO A 18 -5.38 -6.86 10.85
N LEU A 19 -5.74 -7.89 11.63
CA LEU A 19 -6.20 -9.18 11.10
C LEU A 19 -7.51 -9.05 10.30
N TRP A 20 -8.49 -8.29 10.80
CA TRP A 20 -9.72 -8.02 10.05
C TRP A 20 -9.44 -7.30 8.74
N ILE A 21 -8.55 -6.30 8.74
CA ILE A 21 -8.13 -5.61 7.51
C ILE A 21 -7.48 -6.61 6.53
N CYS A 22 -6.66 -7.54 7.01
CA CYS A 22 -6.10 -8.62 6.18
C CYS A 22 -7.20 -9.49 5.56
N VAL A 23 -8.20 -9.91 6.34
CA VAL A 23 -9.34 -10.71 5.86
C VAL A 23 -10.13 -9.95 4.79
N PHE A 24 -10.43 -8.66 5.02
CA PHE A 24 -11.08 -7.81 4.02
C PHE A 24 -10.22 -7.66 2.76
N GLY A 25 -8.90 -7.57 2.92
CA GLY A 25 -7.93 -7.54 1.82
C GLY A 25 -7.93 -8.79 0.96
N VAL A 26 -7.94 -9.96 1.59
CA VAL A 26 -8.07 -11.26 0.91
C VAL A 26 -9.42 -11.32 0.19
N GLY A 27 -10.51 -10.93 0.85
CA GLY A 27 -11.85 -10.88 0.25
C GLY A 27 -11.93 -9.96 -0.97
N ALA A 28 -11.36 -8.76 -0.89
CA ALA A 28 -11.29 -7.82 -2.00
C ALA A 28 -10.44 -8.36 -3.16
N THR A 29 -9.34 -9.07 -2.86
CA THR A 29 -8.53 -9.72 -3.90
C THR A 29 -9.28 -10.90 -4.54
N ALA A 30 -10.01 -11.69 -3.75
CA ALA A 30 -10.85 -12.76 -4.28
C ALA A 30 -11.94 -12.21 -5.20
N LEU A 31 -12.57 -11.09 -4.82
CA LEU A 31 -13.51 -10.37 -5.69
C LEU A 31 -12.84 -9.93 -6.99
N LEU A 32 -11.63 -9.36 -6.92
CA LEU A 32 -10.81 -8.98 -8.09
C LEU A 32 -10.57 -10.18 -9.00
N ARG A 33 -10.18 -11.32 -8.43
CA ARG A 33 -9.89 -12.56 -9.16
C ARG A 33 -11.10 -13.17 -9.84
N VAL A 34 -12.28 -13.12 -9.19
CA VAL A 34 -13.49 -13.82 -9.64
C VAL A 34 -14.33 -12.96 -10.58
N GLN A 35 -14.49 -11.68 -10.27
CA GLN A 35 -15.40 -10.78 -11.02
C GLN A 35 -14.67 -9.88 -12.03
N PHE A 36 -13.36 -9.69 -11.84
CA PHE A 36 -12.57 -8.73 -12.60
C PHE A 36 -11.28 -9.35 -13.17
N ASP A 37 -11.43 -10.46 -13.92
CA ASP A 37 -10.31 -11.20 -14.55
C ASP A 37 -9.28 -10.31 -15.25
N ARG A 38 -9.74 -9.25 -15.92
CA ARG A 38 -8.86 -8.29 -16.62
C ARG A 38 -7.98 -7.51 -15.65
N GLU A 39 -8.59 -6.95 -14.61
CA GLU A 39 -7.90 -6.17 -13.58
C GLU A 39 -6.95 -7.06 -12.77
N TRP A 40 -7.35 -8.32 -12.54
CA TRP A 40 -6.50 -9.34 -11.97
C TRP A 40 -5.29 -9.67 -12.87
N ALA A 41 -5.50 -9.86 -14.17
CA ALA A 41 -4.42 -10.14 -15.13
C ALA A 41 -3.41 -8.99 -15.18
N LEU A 42 -3.87 -7.74 -15.22
CA LEU A 42 -3.00 -6.56 -15.13
C LEU A 42 -2.22 -6.53 -13.82
N THR A 43 -2.87 -6.83 -12.69
CA THR A 43 -2.21 -6.97 -11.38
C THR A 43 -1.12 -8.03 -11.41
N MET A 44 -1.38 -9.19 -12.01
CA MET A 44 -0.40 -10.26 -12.14
C MET A 44 0.76 -9.84 -13.05
N TRP A 45 0.49 -9.24 -14.21
CA TRP A 45 1.52 -8.84 -15.16
C TRP A 45 2.44 -7.74 -14.65
N THR A 46 2.01 -6.86 -13.75
CA THR A 46 2.93 -5.88 -13.15
C THR A 46 4.09 -6.52 -12.38
N ALA A 47 3.92 -7.75 -11.88
CA ALA A 47 4.99 -8.49 -11.19
C ALA A 47 6.01 -9.13 -12.14
N TYR A 48 5.59 -9.71 -13.27
CA TYR A 48 6.50 -10.52 -14.10
C TYR A 48 6.55 -10.14 -15.60
N GLN A 49 5.60 -9.37 -16.11
CA GLN A 49 5.49 -9.01 -17.54
C GLN A 49 5.05 -7.54 -17.75
N ILE A 50 5.81 -6.59 -17.21
CA ILE A 50 5.47 -5.16 -17.27
C ILE A 50 5.29 -4.62 -18.70
N LYS A 51 6.02 -5.17 -19.69
CA LYS A 51 5.87 -4.82 -21.11
C LYS A 51 4.44 -5.07 -21.62
N ARG A 52 3.80 -6.15 -21.15
CA ARG A 52 2.46 -6.54 -21.56
C ARG A 52 1.40 -5.58 -21.03
N VAL A 53 1.61 -5.07 -19.81
CA VAL A 53 0.78 -4.01 -19.21
C VAL A 53 0.78 -2.80 -20.15
N TRP A 54 1.96 -2.31 -20.54
CA TRP A 54 2.07 -1.13 -21.41
C TRP A 54 1.49 -1.29 -22.82
N GLN A 55 1.45 -2.51 -23.35
CA GLN A 55 0.94 -2.79 -24.69
C GLN A 55 -0.58 -2.92 -24.71
N ARG A 56 -1.18 -3.57 -23.70
CA ARG A 56 -2.63 -3.86 -23.66
C ARG A 56 -3.46 -2.72 -23.07
N LEU A 57 -2.82 -1.80 -22.36
CA LEU A 57 -3.42 -0.58 -21.82
C LEU A 57 -4.16 0.26 -22.87
N ALA A 58 -3.67 0.31 -24.10
CA ALA A 58 -4.25 1.13 -25.17
C ALA A 58 -5.55 0.54 -25.75
N ASP A 59 -5.75 -0.78 -25.62
CA ASP A 59 -6.82 -1.52 -26.30
C ASP A 59 -7.89 -2.07 -25.34
N GLU A 60 -7.62 -2.10 -24.02
CA GLU A 60 -8.47 -2.76 -23.03
C GLU A 60 -8.99 -1.76 -21.99
N SER A 61 -10.21 -1.21 -22.19
CA SER A 61 -10.84 -0.37 -21.16
C SER A 61 -11.13 -1.20 -19.89
N ALA A 62 -10.54 -0.82 -18.75
CA ALA A 62 -10.85 -1.43 -17.46
C ALA A 62 -12.33 -1.18 -17.09
N ARG A 63 -13.02 -2.21 -16.57
CA ARG A 63 -14.37 -2.03 -16.03
C ARG A 63 -14.27 -1.20 -14.75
N THR A 64 -15.10 -0.16 -14.62
CA THR A 64 -15.13 0.77 -13.47
C THR A 64 -15.10 0.06 -12.11
N GLY A 65 -15.81 -1.07 -11.98
CA GLY A 65 -15.82 -1.86 -10.74
C GLY A 65 -14.47 -2.49 -10.36
N GLY A 66 -13.68 -2.95 -11.33
CA GLY A 66 -12.35 -3.51 -11.08
C GLY A 66 -11.37 -2.43 -10.60
N THR A 67 -11.38 -1.28 -11.27
CA THR A 67 -10.60 -0.10 -10.87
C THR A 67 -10.92 0.33 -9.44
N LEU A 68 -12.20 0.45 -9.10
CA LEU A 68 -12.64 0.81 -7.74
C LEU A 68 -12.17 -0.20 -6.70
N THR A 69 -12.26 -1.50 -7.02
CA THR A 69 -11.79 -2.58 -6.14
C THR A 69 -10.29 -2.49 -5.90
N SER A 70 -9.48 -2.25 -6.94
CA SER A 70 -8.04 -2.05 -6.80
C SER A 70 -7.68 -0.80 -5.97
N HIS A 71 -8.44 0.29 -6.09
CA HIS A 71 -8.24 1.46 -5.22
C HIS A 71 -8.62 1.17 -3.76
N ALA A 72 -9.70 0.44 -3.53
CA ALA A 72 -10.09 0.01 -2.19
C ALA A 72 -9.02 -0.88 -1.55
N ILE A 73 -8.43 -1.81 -2.30
CA ILE A 73 -7.28 -2.61 -1.86
C ILE A 73 -6.10 -1.72 -1.46
N GLY A 74 -5.80 -0.69 -2.27
CA GLY A 74 -4.77 0.30 -1.93
C GLY A 74 -5.06 1.06 -0.64
N LEU A 75 -6.32 1.44 -0.39
CA LEU A 75 -6.72 2.06 0.88
C LEU A 75 -6.62 1.09 2.06
N LEU A 76 -6.94 -0.19 1.88
CA LEU A 76 -6.76 -1.22 2.89
C LEU A 76 -5.28 -1.41 3.24
N ALA A 77 -4.37 -1.31 2.27
CA ALA A 77 -2.93 -1.35 2.53
C ALA A 77 -2.49 -0.19 3.45
N TRP A 78 -2.94 1.03 3.14
CA TRP A 78 -2.68 2.21 3.97
C TRP A 78 -3.32 2.12 5.36
N ALA A 79 -4.56 1.63 5.45
CA ALA A 79 -5.23 1.39 6.73
C ALA A 79 -4.49 0.34 7.56
N LEU A 80 -3.97 -0.72 6.94
CA LEU A 80 -3.18 -1.75 7.62
C LEU A 80 -1.88 -1.18 8.18
N ILE A 81 -1.12 -0.43 7.37
CA ILE A 81 0.11 0.25 7.82
C ILE A 81 -0.21 1.20 8.97
N GLY A 82 -1.24 2.05 8.81
CA GLY A 82 -1.65 2.98 9.86
C GLY A 82 -2.09 2.28 11.13
N SER A 83 -2.79 1.14 11.02
CA SER A 83 -3.18 0.35 12.18
C SER A 83 -1.96 -0.17 12.95
N LEU A 84 -0.99 -0.75 12.25
CA LEU A 84 0.24 -1.25 12.84
C LEU A 84 1.13 -0.13 13.41
N TRP A 85 1.11 1.03 12.77
CA TRP A 85 1.72 2.25 13.29
C TRP A 85 1.09 2.67 14.62
N GLY A 86 -0.25 2.73 14.70
CA GLY A 86 -0.96 3.09 15.92
C GLY A 86 -0.74 2.11 17.07
N VAL A 87 -0.62 0.81 16.75
CA VAL A 87 -0.20 -0.21 17.73
C VAL A 87 1.21 0.06 18.24
N ASN A 88 2.16 0.35 17.35
CA ASN A 88 3.54 0.62 17.72
C ASN A 88 3.69 1.90 18.58
N ALA A 89 2.98 2.96 18.21
CA ALA A 89 3.01 4.25 18.91
C ALA A 89 2.35 4.20 20.30
N SER A 90 1.51 3.20 20.56
CA SER A 90 0.82 3.07 21.84
C SER A 90 1.75 2.60 22.97
N ALA A 91 1.61 3.24 24.13
CA ALA A 91 2.21 2.78 25.38
C ALA A 91 1.43 1.64 26.03
N THR A 92 0.18 1.40 25.61
CA THR A 92 -0.71 0.39 26.21
C THR A 92 -1.36 -0.50 25.16
N PRO A 93 -1.69 -1.76 25.49
CA PRO A 93 -2.38 -2.66 24.57
C PRO A 93 -3.88 -2.31 24.52
N ALA A 94 -4.24 -1.20 23.88
CA ALA A 94 -5.62 -0.79 23.70
C ALA A 94 -6.05 -0.98 22.24
N LEU A 95 -7.18 -1.66 21.99
CA LEU A 95 -7.69 -1.89 20.63
C LEU A 95 -7.97 -0.58 19.88
N GLU A 96 -8.36 0.48 20.60
CA GLU A 96 -8.68 1.78 20.03
C GLU A 96 -7.50 2.40 19.28
N THR A 97 -6.25 2.13 19.68
CA THR A 97 -5.07 2.71 19.01
C THR A 97 -4.88 2.15 17.60
N ALA A 98 -5.14 0.85 17.41
CA ALA A 98 -5.16 0.22 16.10
C ALA A 98 -6.24 0.84 15.20
N GLY A 99 -7.40 1.19 15.78
CA GLY A 99 -8.52 1.85 15.10
C GLY A 99 -8.19 3.27 14.64
N HIS A 100 -7.67 4.10 15.55
CA HIS A 100 -7.23 5.47 15.23
C HIS A 100 -6.12 5.47 14.18
N GLY A 101 -5.14 4.57 14.32
CA GLY A 101 -4.08 4.38 13.34
C GLY A 101 -4.62 3.98 11.98
N ALA A 102 -5.57 3.04 11.92
CA ALA A 102 -6.19 2.61 10.66
C ALA A 102 -6.93 3.75 9.95
N LEU A 103 -7.66 4.58 10.71
CA LEU A 103 -8.36 5.75 10.20
C LEU A 103 -7.36 6.77 9.60
N TRP A 104 -6.31 7.12 10.34
CA TRP A 104 -5.27 8.03 9.86
C TRP A 104 -4.56 7.48 8.62
N GLY A 105 -4.21 6.19 8.63
CA GLY A 105 -3.64 5.50 7.49
C GLY A 105 -4.54 5.61 6.26
N ALA A 106 -5.83 5.27 6.39
CA ALA A 106 -6.80 5.37 5.29
C ALA A 106 -6.96 6.80 4.77
N LEU A 107 -7.02 7.81 5.67
CA LEU A 107 -7.11 9.23 5.30
C LEU A 107 -5.87 9.68 4.53
N ILE A 108 -4.67 9.35 4.99
CA ILE A 108 -3.41 9.65 4.30
C ILE A 108 -3.35 8.92 2.96
N GLY A 109 -3.79 7.67 2.89
CA GLY A 109 -3.88 6.91 1.66
C GLY A 109 -4.82 7.57 0.64
N LEU A 110 -5.97 8.06 1.08
CA LEU A 110 -6.95 8.75 0.25
C LEU A 110 -6.43 10.10 -0.24
N THR A 111 -5.83 10.92 0.63
CA THR A 111 -5.24 12.19 0.23
C THR A 111 -4.08 11.98 -0.73
N ALA A 112 -3.22 10.97 -0.50
CA ALA A 112 -2.15 10.59 -1.41
C ALA A 112 -2.68 10.12 -2.77
N LEU A 113 -3.82 9.39 -2.82
CA LEU A 113 -4.47 9.03 -4.09
C LEU A 113 -4.94 10.28 -4.86
N ILE A 114 -5.63 11.21 -4.20
CA ILE A 114 -6.12 12.45 -4.80
C ILE A 114 -4.95 13.32 -5.29
N ALA A 115 -3.95 13.53 -4.43
CA ALA A 115 -2.77 14.32 -4.77
C ALA A 115 -2.01 13.74 -5.97
N ARG A 116 -1.87 12.41 -6.05
CA ARG A 116 -1.28 11.74 -7.23
C ARG A 116 -2.10 11.94 -8.49
N HIS A 117 -3.43 11.88 -8.39
CA HIS A 117 -4.29 12.09 -9.54
C HIS A 117 -4.17 13.51 -10.09
N LEU A 118 -4.21 14.51 -9.20
CA LEU A 118 -4.04 15.91 -9.55
C LEU A 118 -2.63 16.20 -10.10
N GLY A 119 -1.59 15.69 -9.44
CA GLY A 119 -0.21 15.86 -9.90
C GLY A 119 0.04 15.23 -11.26
N GLY A 120 -0.58 14.08 -11.55
CA GLY A 120 -0.44 13.39 -12.83
C GLY A 120 -1.19 14.14 -13.93
N TRP A 121 -2.38 14.64 -13.62
CA TRP A 121 -3.14 15.49 -14.54
C TRP A 121 -2.38 16.78 -14.91
N MET A 122 -1.79 17.46 -13.92
CA MET A 122 -0.92 18.62 -14.16
C MET A 122 0.31 18.24 -15.00
N GLY A 123 0.96 17.12 -14.67
CA GLY A 123 2.11 16.61 -15.42
C GLY A 123 1.76 16.30 -16.87
N ALA A 124 0.61 15.67 -17.13
CA ALA A 124 0.11 15.37 -18.47
C ALA A 124 -0.19 16.65 -19.27
N TRP A 125 -0.76 17.66 -18.63
CA TRP A 125 -1.03 18.96 -19.26
C TRP A 125 0.25 19.69 -19.67
N VAL A 126 1.27 19.70 -18.81
CA VAL A 126 2.56 20.37 -19.08
C VAL A 126 3.39 19.64 -20.13
N THR A 127 3.38 18.31 -20.11
CA THR A 127 4.26 17.49 -20.97
C THR A 127 3.61 17.06 -22.28
N LEU A 128 2.28 17.19 -22.41
CA LEU A 128 1.48 16.62 -23.50
C LEU A 128 1.58 15.08 -23.61
N GLU A 129 2.03 14.40 -22.56
CA GLU A 129 2.30 12.94 -22.54
C GLU A 129 1.24 12.18 -21.71
N GLN A 130 -0.03 12.30 -22.12
CA GLN A 130 -1.17 11.72 -21.40
C GLN A 130 -1.07 10.19 -21.25
N ASP A 131 -0.63 9.49 -22.30
CA ASP A 131 -0.48 8.02 -22.29
C ASP A 131 0.53 7.53 -21.26
N ALA A 132 1.61 8.28 -21.07
CA ALA A 132 2.65 7.93 -20.12
C ALA A 132 2.15 8.04 -18.68
N VAL A 133 1.40 9.10 -18.39
CA VAL A 133 0.79 9.34 -17.08
C VAL A 133 -0.27 8.29 -16.77
N GLN A 134 -1.13 7.94 -17.73
CA GLN A 134 -2.15 6.90 -17.54
C GLN A 134 -1.55 5.53 -17.24
N ARG A 135 -0.50 5.13 -17.97
CA ARG A 135 0.26 3.91 -17.67
C ARG A 135 0.88 3.96 -16.28
N GLY A 136 1.37 5.13 -15.88
CA GLY A 136 1.91 5.35 -14.55
C GLY A 136 0.87 5.11 -13.46
N PHE A 137 -0.34 5.65 -13.62
CA PHE A 137 -1.45 5.43 -12.69
C PHE A 137 -1.84 3.96 -12.55
N GLU A 138 -1.84 3.20 -13.64
CA GLU A 138 -2.17 1.78 -13.58
C GLU A 138 -1.11 0.97 -12.87
N VAL A 139 0.17 1.17 -13.22
CA VAL A 139 1.28 0.49 -12.54
C VAL A 139 1.24 0.81 -11.04
N ASP A 140 1.03 2.06 -10.67
CA ASP A 140 0.87 2.51 -9.27
C ASP A 140 -0.31 1.81 -8.57
N ARG A 141 -1.47 1.70 -9.23
CA ARG A 141 -2.66 1.00 -8.71
C ARG A 141 -2.39 -0.48 -8.44
N HIS A 142 -1.82 -1.18 -9.41
CA HIS A 142 -1.54 -2.61 -9.28
C HIS A 142 -0.40 -2.91 -8.31
N MET A 143 0.62 -2.05 -8.22
CA MET A 143 1.68 -2.18 -7.23
C MET A 143 1.13 -2.09 -5.79
N ARG A 144 0.08 -1.31 -5.53
CA ARG A 144 -0.57 -1.28 -4.20
C ARG A 144 -1.25 -2.61 -3.82
N ASN A 145 -1.76 -3.38 -4.79
CA ASN A 145 -2.26 -4.72 -4.52
C ASN A 145 -1.12 -5.62 -4.00
N TRP A 146 0.06 -5.54 -4.62
CA TRP A 146 1.24 -6.27 -4.17
C TRP A 146 1.73 -5.83 -2.79
N LEU A 147 1.64 -4.54 -2.47
CA LEU A 147 1.93 -4.05 -1.13
C LEU A 147 1.00 -4.70 -0.09
N LEU A 148 -0.31 -4.73 -0.35
CA LEU A 148 -1.24 -5.35 0.60
C LEU A 148 -0.89 -6.82 0.84
N TRP A 149 -0.58 -7.59 -0.21
CA TRP A 149 -0.17 -8.98 -0.05
C TRP A 149 1.12 -9.15 0.73
N ALA A 150 2.12 -8.30 0.49
CA ALA A 150 3.35 -8.30 1.27
C ALA A 150 3.08 -8.01 2.76
N LEU A 151 2.20 -7.04 3.06
CA LEU A 151 1.80 -6.71 4.42
C LEU A 151 1.00 -7.83 5.09
N ILE A 152 0.07 -8.47 4.38
CA ILE A 152 -0.68 -9.62 4.90
C ILE A 152 0.28 -10.77 5.25
N ALA A 153 1.20 -11.10 4.35
CA ALA A 153 2.19 -12.15 4.60
C ALA A 153 3.06 -11.83 5.81
N LEU A 154 3.49 -10.56 5.94
CA LEU A 154 4.26 -10.06 7.08
C LEU A 154 3.44 -10.15 8.38
N VAL A 155 2.19 -9.69 8.39
CA VAL A 155 1.33 -9.77 9.57
C VAL A 155 1.13 -11.22 10.02
N VAL A 156 0.87 -12.14 9.09
CA VAL A 156 0.72 -13.56 9.41
C VAL A 156 2.01 -14.15 9.97
N TRP A 157 3.16 -13.81 9.36
CA TRP A 157 4.48 -14.24 9.82
C TRP A 157 4.80 -13.75 11.24
N GLU A 158 4.63 -12.44 11.49
CA GLU A 158 4.87 -11.82 12.80
C GLU A 158 3.97 -12.41 13.87
N LEU A 159 2.69 -12.63 13.56
CA LEU A 159 1.74 -13.23 14.50
C LEU A 159 2.07 -14.69 14.82
N ALA A 160 2.65 -15.44 13.89
CA ALA A 160 3.11 -16.81 14.13
C ALA A 160 4.34 -16.86 15.05
N GLN A 161 5.11 -15.77 15.16
CA GLN A 161 6.32 -15.67 15.98
C GLN A 161 6.16 -14.71 17.17
N PHE A 162 4.92 -14.33 17.45
CA PHE A 162 4.62 -13.20 18.32
C PHE A 162 4.97 -13.49 19.77
N ASN A 163 5.84 -12.65 20.34
CA ASN A 163 6.37 -12.83 21.69
C ASN A 163 5.81 -11.85 22.73
N GLY A 164 4.82 -11.02 22.36
CA GLY A 164 4.17 -10.09 23.29
C GLY A 164 4.02 -8.68 22.71
N PHE A 165 3.23 -7.82 23.37
CA PHE A 165 3.07 -6.41 22.96
C PHE A 165 4.41 -5.66 22.93
N GLU A 166 5.40 -6.11 23.70
CA GLU A 166 6.74 -5.53 23.69
C GLU A 166 7.51 -5.74 22.37
N SER A 167 7.15 -6.75 21.56
CA SER A 167 7.76 -6.94 20.24
C SER A 167 7.14 -6.07 19.13
N ARG A 168 6.20 -5.15 19.46
CA ARG A 168 5.54 -4.27 18.48
C ARG A 168 6.51 -3.45 17.63
N GLY A 169 7.63 -3.02 18.22
CA GLY A 169 8.68 -2.26 17.52
C GLY A 169 9.36 -3.06 16.41
N ALA A 170 9.58 -4.37 16.61
CA ALA A 170 10.18 -5.24 15.59
C ALA A 170 9.22 -5.41 14.40
N MET A 171 7.95 -5.67 14.68
CA MET A 171 6.91 -5.72 13.64
C MET A 171 6.84 -4.42 12.85
N TRP A 172 6.87 -3.28 13.54
CA TRP A 172 6.85 -1.97 12.89
C TRP A 172 8.08 -1.71 12.01
N MET A 173 9.26 -2.12 12.48
CA MET A 173 10.49 -2.04 11.70
C MET A 173 10.36 -2.86 10.40
N HIS A 174 9.86 -4.09 10.47
CA HIS A 174 9.66 -4.93 9.29
C HIS A 174 8.62 -4.33 8.32
N VAL A 175 7.51 -3.78 8.83
CA VAL A 175 6.51 -3.07 8.01
C VAL A 175 7.14 -1.88 7.29
N SER A 176 7.93 -1.08 8.01
CA SER A 176 8.63 0.08 7.45
C SER A 176 9.64 -0.34 6.37
N THR A 177 10.41 -1.39 6.62
CA THR A 177 11.33 -1.97 5.63
C THR A 177 10.56 -2.45 4.38
N ALA A 178 9.46 -3.19 4.56
CA ALA A 178 8.64 -3.65 3.46
C ALA A 178 8.06 -2.50 2.62
N TRP A 179 7.65 -1.41 3.26
CA TRP A 179 7.21 -0.19 2.60
C TRP A 179 8.31 0.44 1.75
N TRP A 180 9.51 0.64 2.30
CA TRP A 180 10.63 1.23 1.57
C TRP A 180 11.10 0.35 0.41
N CYS A 181 11.15 -0.98 0.61
CA CYS A 181 11.44 -1.93 -0.46
C CYS A 181 10.38 -1.85 -1.57
N TRP A 182 9.09 -1.80 -1.20
CA TRP A 182 7.99 -1.65 -2.15
C TRP A 182 8.09 -0.33 -2.93
N LEU A 183 8.40 0.79 -2.25
CA LEU A 183 8.58 2.09 -2.87
C LEU A 183 9.70 2.05 -3.92
N GLY A 184 10.85 1.46 -3.57
CA GLY A 184 11.96 1.27 -4.51
C GLY A 184 11.59 0.41 -5.73
N LEU A 185 10.89 -0.72 -5.52
CA LEU A 185 10.40 -1.57 -6.61
C LEU A 185 9.41 -0.84 -7.51
N LYS A 186 8.50 -0.07 -6.91
CA LYS A 186 7.52 0.72 -7.64
C LYS A 186 8.21 1.78 -8.50
N TRP A 187 9.20 2.49 -7.95
CA TRP A 187 10.00 3.47 -8.69
C TRP A 187 10.73 2.82 -9.86
N LEU A 188 11.33 1.64 -9.66
CA LEU A 188 11.96 0.88 -10.73
C LEU A 188 10.97 0.58 -11.87
N ARG A 189 9.75 0.13 -11.56
CA ARG A 189 8.70 -0.14 -12.58
C ARG A 189 8.28 1.10 -13.34
N GLN A 190 8.15 2.23 -12.66
CA GLN A 190 7.80 3.51 -13.28
C GLN A 190 8.95 4.02 -14.17
N PHE A 191 10.20 3.92 -13.71
CA PHE A 191 11.37 4.32 -14.47
C PHE A 191 11.55 3.51 -15.75
N GLN A 192 11.25 2.21 -15.71
CA GLN A 192 11.21 1.36 -16.91
C GLN A 192 10.24 1.89 -17.98
N SER A 193 9.11 2.49 -17.58
CA SER A 193 8.15 3.13 -18.50
C SER A 193 8.73 4.40 -19.14
N VAL A 194 9.36 5.27 -18.33
CA VAL A 194 10.01 6.52 -18.77
C VAL A 194 11.12 6.24 -19.79
N VAL A 195 12.00 5.28 -19.48
CA VAL A 195 13.11 4.88 -20.37
C VAL A 195 12.59 4.32 -21.69
N ASN A 196 11.57 3.46 -21.65
CA ASN A 196 11.01 2.85 -22.86
C ASN A 196 10.38 3.89 -23.82
N LYS A 197 9.81 4.98 -23.28
CA LYS A 197 9.22 6.06 -24.07
C LYS A 197 10.16 7.24 -24.33
N ARG A 198 11.40 7.19 -23.83
CA ARG A 198 12.41 8.27 -23.93
C ARG A 198 11.89 9.62 -23.39
N LEU A 199 11.06 9.59 -22.35
CA LEU A 199 10.51 10.79 -21.74
C LEU A 199 11.61 11.54 -20.95
N HIS A 200 11.49 12.86 -20.87
CA HIS A 200 12.42 13.68 -20.07
C HIS A 200 12.37 13.25 -18.59
N ILE A 201 13.53 12.82 -18.08
CA ILE A 201 13.71 12.23 -16.74
C ILE A 201 13.22 13.17 -15.62
N GLY A 202 13.32 14.49 -15.81
CA GLY A 202 12.94 15.49 -14.80
C GLY A 202 11.48 15.39 -14.32
N TRP A 203 10.54 15.02 -15.19
CA TRP A 203 9.12 14.92 -14.83
C TRP A 203 8.75 13.55 -14.26
N GLY A 204 9.39 12.48 -14.75
CA GLY A 204 9.27 11.15 -14.14
C GLY A 204 9.65 11.21 -12.67
N ILE A 205 10.78 11.83 -12.34
CA ILE A 205 11.28 11.93 -10.95
C ILE A 205 10.40 12.86 -10.08
N ALA A 206 9.99 14.03 -10.58
CA ALA A 206 9.14 14.96 -9.81
C ALA A 206 7.76 14.37 -9.47
N TYR A 207 7.20 13.55 -10.36
CA TYR A 207 5.94 12.85 -10.14
C TYR A 207 6.08 11.65 -9.18
N ILE A 208 7.20 10.92 -9.27
CA ILE A 208 7.43 9.65 -8.58
C ILE A 208 7.92 9.82 -7.14
N CYS A 209 8.75 10.84 -6.87
CA CYS A 209 9.42 10.98 -5.56
C CYS A 209 8.63 11.86 -4.58
N THR A 210 8.03 12.97 -5.03
CA THR A 210 7.50 14.00 -4.12
C THR A 210 6.15 13.64 -3.50
N LEU A 211 5.30 12.89 -4.20
CA LEU A 211 3.91 12.63 -3.79
C LEU A 211 3.74 11.39 -2.89
N GLU A 212 4.79 10.60 -2.69
CA GLU A 212 4.76 9.45 -1.76
C GLU A 212 5.69 9.61 -0.56
N ILE A 213 6.83 10.30 -0.70
CA ILE A 213 7.70 10.58 0.43
C ILE A 213 6.96 11.45 1.46
N GLY A 214 6.25 12.50 1.03
CA GLY A 214 5.49 13.37 1.94
C GLY A 214 4.47 12.61 2.81
N PRO A 215 3.50 11.88 2.22
CA PRO A 215 2.56 11.06 2.98
C PRO A 215 3.23 9.98 3.86
N SER A 216 4.36 9.40 3.41
CA SER A 216 5.12 8.43 4.20
C SER A 216 5.76 9.07 5.44
N LEU A 217 6.40 10.24 5.27
CA LEU A 217 6.99 10.99 6.38
C LEU A 217 5.91 11.46 7.36
N LEU A 218 4.74 11.90 6.87
CA LEU A 218 3.63 12.25 7.76
C LEU A 218 3.22 11.06 8.64
N LEU A 219 3.00 9.87 8.04
CA LEU A 219 2.59 8.69 8.79
C LEU A 219 3.70 8.18 9.73
N PHE A 220 4.96 8.22 9.31
CA PHE A 220 6.07 7.61 10.06
C PHE A 220 6.74 8.54 11.07
N GLU A 221 6.70 9.87 10.86
CA GLU A 221 7.44 10.84 11.69
C GLU A 221 6.52 11.83 12.44
N TYR A 222 5.34 12.19 11.91
CA TYR A 222 4.60 13.37 12.41
C TYR A 222 3.23 13.11 13.02
N VAL A 223 2.58 11.96 12.77
CA VAL A 223 1.26 11.66 13.38
C VAL A 223 1.41 11.07 14.79
N GLY A 224 2.64 10.88 15.30
CA GLY A 224 2.96 10.26 16.61
C GLY A 224 3.12 11.23 17.76
#